data_AF-A0A067FB87-F1
#
_entry.id   AF-A0A067FB87-F1
#
_cell.length_a   1.000
_cell.length_b   1.000
_cell.length_c   1.000
_cell.angle_alpha   90.00
_cell.angle_beta   90.00
_cell.angle_gamma   90.00
#
_symmetry.space_group_name_H-M   'P 1'
#
loop_
_entity.id
_entity.type
_entity.pdbx_description
1 polymer ?
#
loop_
_entity_poly.entity_id
_entity_poly.type
_entity_poly.pdbx_seq_one_letter_code
_entity_poly.pdbx_strand_id
1 'polypeptide(L)'
;MRTSEARFIVEAYVFYEAILSRKYFEGAKVKQLGVRFKELRFYARFLLVSLILNRTEMVKFLVDRFRDLVDDCNANFRETNFKEWKIVVQEIVRFTKVDTAFAYIRPLRYCAMFDSHAASLPYVARFHAKKVLKFKDAILTSYHRNEVKFAELTLDTYRMLQCLEWEPTGSFYQKRPVLPNDHSGASIDHSGTSGVIDINFVADMTDPSLPPNPRKAVLYRPSATHLLAVIATVCEELPPESIMLLYLSSSGKAGHSNVPQGEHSGGSRKSSSSKIVSRISQKQNSSIPEYHVNGKKESSDCYENYLWLGPRGNGDRNNLYPGDILPFTRRPLFLIVDSDISHAFKVIHGAEKGETAALLLSPLRPAFKDPSSADTTQYGSQFTFFLTAPLQAFCQMVGISSSDANVDIYNDAESILSTSFSEWEVLLCTSTSLDLVWAQVLSDPFLRRVILR
;
A
#
# COMPACT_ATOMS: atom_id res chain seq x y z
N MET A 1 -4.16 11.13 -0.01
CA MET A 1 -2.81 11.74 -0.08
C MET A 1 -2.29 11.65 -1.52
N ARG A 2 -1.75 12.74 -2.09
CA ARG A 2 -1.07 12.70 -3.40
C ARG A 2 0.43 12.88 -3.18
N THR A 3 1.22 11.91 -3.59
CA THR A 3 2.69 11.99 -3.59
C THR A 3 3.12 12.10 -5.05
N SER A 4 3.11 13.33 -5.58
CA SER A 4 3.48 13.59 -6.98
C SER A 4 4.96 13.92 -7.14
N GLU A 5 5.50 14.77 -6.27
CA GLU A 5 6.91 15.17 -6.30
C GLU A 5 7.57 14.89 -4.96
N ALA A 6 8.60 14.03 -4.98
CA ALA A 6 9.39 13.71 -3.79
C ALA A 6 10.00 14.96 -3.14
N ARG A 7 10.27 16.01 -3.93
CA ARG A 7 10.84 17.28 -3.47
C ARG A 7 10.01 17.92 -2.36
N PHE A 8 8.68 17.99 -2.50
CA PHE A 8 7.82 18.58 -1.47
C PHE A 8 7.85 17.79 -0.16
N ILE A 9 8.01 16.47 -0.24
CA ILE A 9 8.11 15.61 0.94
C ILE A 9 9.47 15.80 1.61
N VAL A 10 10.54 15.94 0.82
CA VAL A 10 11.88 16.26 1.32
C VAL A 10 11.92 17.64 1.97
N GLU A 11 11.33 18.67 1.34
CA GLU A 11 11.20 20.01 1.92
C GLU A 11 10.43 19.99 3.25
N ALA A 12 9.31 19.23 3.31
CA ALA A 12 8.58 19.03 4.54
C ALA A 12 9.42 18.34 5.61
N TYR A 13 10.25 17.35 5.25
CA TYR A 13 11.16 16.68 6.18
C TYR A 13 12.16 17.67 6.76
N VAL A 14 12.85 18.45 5.92
CA VAL A 14 13.82 19.47 6.35
C VAL A 14 13.17 20.50 7.27
N PHE A 15 11.94 20.91 6.95
CA PHE A 15 11.16 21.81 7.80
C PHE A 15 10.89 21.21 9.19
N TYR A 16 10.43 19.96 9.27
CA TYR A 16 10.16 19.32 10.56
C TYR A 16 11.43 19.03 11.35
N GLU A 17 12.52 18.63 10.69
CA GLU A 17 13.82 18.42 11.30
C GLU A 17 14.41 19.72 11.87
N ALA A 18 14.20 20.85 11.18
CA ALA A 18 14.58 22.17 11.70
C ALA A 18 13.79 22.56 12.95
N ILE A 19 12.50 22.22 13.04
CA ILE A 19 11.69 22.44 14.25
C ILE A 19 12.21 21.58 15.41
N LEU A 20 12.54 20.31 15.13
CA LEU A 20 13.07 19.38 16.13
C LEU A 20 14.43 19.85 16.67
N SER A 21 15.37 20.18 15.78
CA SER A 21 16.75 20.57 16.15
C SER A 21 16.79 21.88 16.94
N ARG A 22 15.90 22.84 16.62
CA ARG A 22 15.77 24.10 17.34
C ARG A 22 15.00 23.98 18.66
N LYS A 23 14.52 22.79 19.02
CA LYS A 23 13.83 22.53 20.30
C LYS A 23 12.67 23.49 20.54
N TYR A 24 11.89 23.78 19.49
CA TYR A 24 10.85 24.82 19.49
C TYR A 24 9.83 24.68 20.63
N PHE A 25 9.60 23.46 21.12
CA PHE A 25 8.65 23.16 22.18
C PHE A 25 9.26 23.07 23.59
N GLU A 26 10.60 23.08 23.75
CA GLU A 26 11.25 22.97 25.08
C GLU A 26 11.08 24.24 25.93
N GLY A 27 10.95 25.41 25.31
CA GLY A 27 10.76 26.69 26.01
C GLY A 27 9.30 27.03 26.35
N ALA A 28 8.34 26.24 25.87
CA ALA A 28 6.93 26.48 26.16
C ALA A 28 6.60 26.03 27.59
N LYS A 29 5.99 26.91 28.39
CA LYS A 29 5.53 26.54 29.73
C LYS A 29 4.60 25.33 29.61
N VAL A 30 5.03 24.20 30.17
CA VAL A 30 4.40 22.85 30.22
C VAL A 30 2.89 22.86 30.55
N LYS A 31 2.36 23.96 31.08
CA LYS A 31 1.00 24.12 31.56
C LYS A 31 -0.04 24.48 30.49
N GLN A 32 0.34 24.81 29.26
CA GLN A 32 -0.64 25.14 28.21
C GLN A 32 -0.99 23.93 27.34
N LEU A 33 -2.18 23.37 27.58
CA LEU A 33 -2.74 22.23 26.83
C LEU A 33 -2.72 22.45 25.30
N GLY A 34 -3.01 23.67 24.85
CA GLY A 34 -3.00 24.02 23.43
C GLY A 34 -1.63 23.89 22.76
N VAL A 35 -0.54 24.14 23.49
CA VAL A 35 0.82 23.97 22.96
C VAL A 35 1.17 22.49 22.84
N ARG A 36 0.79 21.67 23.83
CA ARG A 36 0.98 20.22 23.78
C ARG A 36 0.25 19.57 22.60
N PHE A 37 -0.97 19.99 22.29
CA PHE A 37 -1.66 19.50 21.09
C PHE A 37 -0.96 19.91 19.78
N LYS A 38 -0.32 21.08 19.73
CA LYS A 38 0.49 21.48 18.57
C LYS A 38 1.74 20.59 18.44
N GLU A 39 2.38 20.29 19.56
CA GLU A 39 3.55 19.40 19.63
C GLU A 39 3.20 17.96 19.21
N LEU A 40 2.09 17.40 19.73
CA LEU A 40 1.59 16.08 19.33
C LEU A 40 1.30 16.00 17.83
N ARG A 41 0.65 17.03 17.27
CA ARG A 41 0.38 17.12 15.83
C ARG A 41 1.65 17.29 15.00
N PHE A 42 2.66 17.96 15.54
CA PHE A 42 3.97 18.08 14.92
C PHE A 42 4.64 16.70 14.81
N TYR A 43 4.75 15.96 15.92
CA TYR A 43 5.35 14.62 15.91
C TYR A 43 4.59 13.65 15.00
N ALA A 44 3.25 13.65 15.03
CA ALA A 44 2.46 12.79 14.16
C ALA A 44 2.68 13.07 12.66
N ARG A 45 2.79 14.35 12.27
CA ARG A 45 3.09 14.72 10.88
C ARG A 45 4.53 14.41 10.50
N PHE A 46 5.48 14.66 11.39
CA PHE A 46 6.88 14.35 11.12
C PHE A 46 7.09 12.85 10.95
N LEU A 47 6.48 12.02 11.81
CA LEU A 47 6.45 10.56 11.67
C LEU A 47 5.96 10.13 10.30
N LEU A 48 4.86 10.70 9.82
CA LEU A 48 4.29 10.37 8.50
C LEU A 48 5.27 10.71 7.36
N VAL A 49 5.91 11.88 7.42
CA VAL A 49 6.89 12.30 6.42
C VAL A 49 8.13 11.41 6.45
N SER A 50 8.68 11.12 7.64
CA SER A 50 9.83 10.23 7.80
C SER A 50 9.54 8.82 7.34
N LEU A 51 8.30 8.33 7.55
CA LEU A 51 7.84 7.04 7.07
C LEU A 51 7.81 7.00 5.53
N ILE A 52 7.20 8.00 4.89
CA ILE A 52 7.12 8.06 3.41
C ILE A 52 8.52 8.16 2.79
N LEU A 53 9.45 8.88 3.41
CA LEU A 53 10.85 8.95 2.97
C LEU A 53 11.71 7.74 3.37
N ASN A 54 11.11 6.71 3.98
CA ASN A 54 11.80 5.49 4.42
C ASN A 54 13.00 5.76 5.36
N ARG A 55 12.92 6.79 6.22
CA ARG A 55 13.98 7.17 7.17
C ARG A 55 13.83 6.41 8.50
N THR A 56 14.11 5.11 8.47
CA THR A 56 13.84 4.17 9.57
C THR A 56 14.42 4.60 10.92
N GLU A 57 15.65 5.10 10.98
CA GLU A 57 16.28 5.54 12.24
C GLU A 57 15.58 6.77 12.84
N MET A 58 15.20 7.74 12.00
CA MET A 58 14.41 8.90 12.43
C MET A 58 13.02 8.48 12.88
N VAL A 59 12.38 7.54 12.18
CA VAL A 59 11.08 6.98 12.59
C VAL A 59 11.18 6.36 13.98
N LYS A 60 12.19 5.51 14.25
CA LYS A 60 12.40 4.91 15.58
C LYS A 60 12.53 5.99 16.66
N PHE A 61 13.42 6.96 16.44
CA PHE A 61 13.62 8.09 17.36
C PHE A 61 12.31 8.85 17.63
N LEU A 62 11.57 9.19 16.58
CA LEU A 62 10.31 9.94 16.70
C LEU A 62 9.21 9.13 17.39
N VAL A 63 9.14 7.81 17.18
CA VAL A 63 8.16 6.94 17.85
C VAL A 63 8.39 6.94 19.36
N ASP A 64 9.65 6.81 19.79
CA ASP A 64 9.97 6.84 21.22
C ASP A 64 9.64 8.19 21.83
N ARG A 65 10.03 9.30 21.19
CA ARG A 65 9.70 10.65 21.65
C ARG A 65 8.20 10.93 21.69
N PHE A 66 7.45 10.43 20.70
CA PHE A 66 6.02 10.63 20.63
C PHE A 66 5.27 9.85 21.72
N ARG A 67 5.71 8.62 22.01
CA ARG A 67 5.20 7.83 23.15
C ARG A 67 5.42 8.58 24.46
N ASP A 68 6.65 9.02 24.73
CA ASP A 68 7.00 9.74 25.96
C ASP A 68 6.18 11.03 26.12
N LEU A 69 5.95 11.74 25.02
CA LEU A 69 5.14 12.97 25.01
C LEU A 69 3.67 12.70 25.35
N VAL A 70 3.07 11.64 24.79
CA VAL A 70 1.69 11.26 25.10
C VAL A 70 1.55 10.86 26.57
N ASP A 71 2.53 10.15 27.11
CA ASP A 71 2.54 9.74 28.52
C ASP A 71 2.71 10.95 29.46
N ASP A 72 3.61 11.90 29.14
CA ASP A 72 3.75 13.17 29.87
C ASP A 72 2.45 14.00 29.84
N CYS A 73 1.81 14.12 28.68
CA CYS A 73 0.53 14.82 28.56
C CYS A 73 -0.56 14.17 29.42
N ASN A 74 -0.63 12.85 29.41
CA ASN A 74 -1.61 12.09 30.19
C ASN A 74 -1.36 12.21 31.71
N ALA A 75 -0.10 12.33 32.14
CA ALA A 75 0.27 12.54 33.54
C ALA A 75 -0.06 13.96 34.04
N ASN A 76 0.22 14.98 33.22
CA ASN A 76 0.07 16.40 33.57
C ASN A 76 -1.36 16.94 33.39
N PHE A 77 -2.18 16.34 32.51
CA PHE A 77 -3.53 16.81 32.19
C PHE A 77 -4.58 15.71 32.43
N ARG A 78 -4.77 15.33 33.70
CA ARG A 78 -5.68 14.23 34.11
C ARG A 78 -7.15 14.41 33.71
N GLU A 79 -7.59 15.65 33.50
CA GLU A 79 -8.95 15.98 33.08
C GLU A 79 -9.17 15.84 31.56
N THR A 80 -8.09 15.73 30.78
CA THR A 80 -8.16 15.60 29.32
C THR A 80 -8.04 14.15 28.89
N ASN A 81 -8.90 13.75 27.96
CA ASN A 81 -8.89 12.39 27.41
C ASN A 81 -7.89 12.28 26.24
N PHE A 82 -6.77 11.57 26.44
CA PHE A 82 -5.77 11.30 25.40
C PHE A 82 -5.92 9.92 24.72
N LYS A 83 -7.07 9.25 24.85
CA LYS A 83 -7.29 7.91 24.28
C LYS A 83 -6.98 7.84 22.78
N GLU A 84 -7.38 8.84 22.00
CA GLU A 84 -7.10 8.89 20.56
C GLU A 84 -5.59 8.94 20.27
N TRP A 85 -4.84 9.74 21.01
CA TRP A 85 -3.38 9.83 20.87
C TRP A 85 -2.68 8.53 21.27
N LYS A 86 -3.18 7.85 22.31
CA LYS A 86 -2.70 6.50 22.67
C LYS A 86 -2.95 5.49 21.55
N ILE A 87 -4.10 5.58 20.88
CA ILE A 87 -4.38 4.74 19.69
C ILE A 87 -3.38 5.06 18.58
N VAL A 88 -3.08 6.33 18.31
CA VAL A 88 -2.08 6.72 17.29
C VAL A 88 -0.68 6.17 17.62
N VAL A 89 -0.27 6.20 18.90
CA VAL A 89 0.99 5.58 19.36
C VAL A 89 0.97 4.06 19.14
N GLN A 90 -0.12 3.39 19.50
CA GLN A 90 -0.27 1.94 19.28
C GLN A 90 -0.24 1.58 17.79
N GLU A 91 -0.87 2.40 16.94
CA GLU A 91 -0.86 2.25 15.49
C GLU A 91 0.56 2.33 14.94
N ILE A 92 1.33 3.39 15.25
CA ILE A 92 2.71 3.52 14.74
C ILE A 92 3.63 2.43 15.27
N VAL A 93 3.53 2.05 16.55
CA VAL A 93 4.34 0.98 17.13
C VAL A 93 4.04 -0.36 16.46
N ARG A 94 2.77 -0.66 16.19
CA ARG A 94 2.38 -1.86 15.44
C ARG A 94 2.91 -1.79 14.00
N PHE A 95 2.79 -0.63 13.35
CA PHE A 95 3.26 -0.42 11.99
C PHE A 95 4.77 -0.65 11.85
N THR A 96 5.58 -0.02 12.70
CA THR A 96 7.05 -0.12 12.63
C THR A 96 7.55 -1.49 13.05
N LYS A 97 6.89 -2.19 13.98
CA LYS A 97 7.25 -3.57 14.35
C LYS A 97 7.18 -4.53 13.16
N VAL A 98 6.18 -4.35 12.30
CA VAL A 98 5.98 -5.21 11.12
C VAL A 98 7.01 -4.87 10.03
N ASP A 99 7.35 -3.59 9.87
CA ASP A 99 8.31 -3.10 8.87
C ASP A 99 9.78 -3.40 9.23
N THR A 100 10.15 -3.22 10.50
CA THR A 100 11.51 -3.46 11.03
C THR A 100 11.95 -4.92 10.97
N ALA A 101 11.02 -5.88 10.84
CA ALA A 101 11.37 -7.29 10.76
C ALA A 101 12.33 -7.58 9.60
N PHE A 102 12.37 -6.78 8.52
CA PHE A 102 13.23 -7.10 7.37
C PHE A 102 13.99 -5.89 6.78
N ALA A 103 14.00 -4.77 7.48
CA ALA A 103 14.51 -3.48 7.00
C ALA A 103 16.03 -3.42 6.70
N TYR A 104 16.79 -4.49 6.99
CA TYR A 104 18.25 -4.42 7.01
C TYR A 104 18.96 -4.86 5.73
N ILE A 105 18.27 -5.42 4.72
CA ILE A 105 18.97 -6.12 3.62
C ILE A 105 18.59 -5.63 2.22
N ARG A 106 17.31 -5.37 1.92
CA ARG A 106 16.87 -4.87 0.61
C ARG A 106 15.84 -3.74 0.75
N PRO A 107 15.98 -2.63 0.01
CA PRO A 107 14.99 -1.56 0.04
C PRO A 107 13.73 -2.01 -0.71
N LEU A 108 12.57 -1.53 -0.27
CA LEU A 108 11.32 -1.74 -1.02
C LEU A 108 11.32 -0.98 -2.35
N ARG A 109 11.99 0.17 -2.39
CA ARG A 109 12.15 1.03 -3.56
C ARG A 109 12.97 0.36 -4.65
N TYR A 110 12.75 0.78 -5.88
CA TYR A 110 13.49 0.31 -7.04
C TYR A 110 14.95 0.71 -6.93
N CYS A 111 15.83 -0.28 -6.81
CA CYS A 111 17.26 -0.09 -6.78
C CYS A 111 17.88 -0.76 -8.00
N ALA A 112 18.56 0.02 -8.85
CA ALA A 112 19.19 -0.50 -10.06
C ALA A 112 20.19 -1.64 -9.78
N MET A 113 20.80 -1.69 -8.60
CA MET A 113 21.70 -2.79 -8.22
C MET A 113 20.99 -4.13 -8.03
N PHE A 114 19.72 -4.12 -7.62
CA PHE A 114 18.97 -5.35 -7.27
C PHE A 114 17.85 -5.67 -8.26
N ASP A 115 17.33 -4.66 -8.97
CA ASP A 115 16.14 -4.77 -9.81
C ASP A 115 16.44 -4.61 -11.31
N SER A 116 17.67 -4.24 -11.69
CA SER A 116 18.07 -4.16 -13.11
C SER A 116 18.89 -5.37 -13.50
N HIS A 117 18.46 -6.10 -14.53
CA HIS A 117 19.20 -7.24 -15.04
C HIS A 117 19.82 -6.91 -16.40
N ALA A 118 21.15 -6.72 -16.43
CA ALA A 118 21.86 -6.28 -17.64
C ALA A 118 21.67 -7.24 -18.84
N ALA A 119 21.47 -8.53 -18.58
CA ALA A 119 21.25 -9.55 -19.60
C ALA A 119 19.97 -9.35 -20.42
N SER A 120 18.94 -8.71 -19.85
CA SER A 120 17.65 -8.50 -20.52
C SER A 120 17.59 -7.22 -21.36
N LEU A 121 18.44 -6.23 -21.07
CA LEU A 121 18.40 -4.89 -21.67
C LEU A 121 18.36 -4.89 -23.21
N PRO A 122 19.16 -5.71 -23.94
CA PRO A 122 19.10 -5.74 -25.40
C PRO A 122 17.75 -6.22 -25.93
N TYR A 123 17.07 -7.11 -25.19
CA TYR A 123 15.79 -7.67 -25.57
C TYR A 123 14.62 -6.75 -25.23
N VAL A 124 14.72 -5.99 -24.14
CA VAL A 124 13.72 -4.96 -23.79
C VAL A 124 13.61 -3.91 -24.89
N ALA A 125 14.74 -3.53 -25.51
CA ALA A 125 14.80 -2.54 -26.58
C ALA A 125 13.87 -2.86 -27.77
N ARG A 126 13.59 -4.14 -28.04
CA ARG A 126 12.71 -4.56 -29.15
C ARG A 126 11.27 -4.09 -28.99
N PHE A 127 10.81 -3.90 -27.76
CA PHE A 127 9.45 -3.45 -27.46
C PHE A 127 9.26 -1.96 -27.75
N HIS A 128 10.35 -1.21 -27.91
CA HIS A 128 10.29 0.21 -28.26
C HIS A 128 9.77 0.49 -29.67
N ALA A 129 9.65 -0.53 -30.52
CA ALA A 129 9.24 -0.38 -31.92
C ALA A 129 7.72 -0.23 -32.15
N LYS A 130 6.86 -0.52 -31.16
CA LYS A 130 5.40 -0.63 -31.39
C LYS A 130 4.48 0.31 -30.58
N LYS A 131 4.95 0.91 -29.48
CA LYS A 131 4.34 1.97 -28.62
C LYS A 131 4.90 1.76 -27.22
N VAL A 132 5.70 2.72 -26.72
CA VAL A 132 6.34 2.61 -25.39
C VAL A 132 5.41 3.28 -24.38
N LEU A 133 4.81 2.48 -23.50
CA LEU A 133 4.02 3.03 -22.41
C LEU A 133 4.95 3.49 -21.29
N LYS A 134 4.79 4.74 -20.86
CA LYS A 134 5.49 5.29 -19.69
C LYS A 134 4.57 5.19 -18.47
N PHE A 135 5.05 4.57 -17.40
CA PHE A 135 4.30 4.57 -16.16
C PHE A 135 4.30 5.98 -15.54
N LYS A 136 3.10 6.56 -15.35
CA LYS A 136 2.96 7.95 -14.90
C LYS A 136 2.13 8.12 -13.65
N ASP A 137 1.05 7.36 -13.51
CA ASP A 137 0.10 7.56 -12.44
C ASP A 137 -0.27 6.23 -11.79
N ALA A 138 -0.39 6.23 -10.47
CA ALA A 138 -0.83 5.09 -9.69
C ALA A 138 -1.90 5.51 -8.68
N ILE A 139 -2.96 4.71 -8.62
CA ILE A 139 -4.02 4.84 -7.62
C ILE A 139 -3.92 3.63 -6.70
N LEU A 140 -3.67 3.87 -5.42
CA LEU A 140 -3.47 2.84 -4.41
C LEU A 140 -4.60 2.93 -3.39
N THR A 141 -5.39 1.86 -3.25
CA THR A 141 -6.45 1.81 -2.26
C THR A 141 -6.55 0.45 -1.56
N SER A 142 -6.87 0.50 -0.28
CA SER A 142 -7.01 -0.67 0.58
C SER A 142 -8.26 -0.56 1.45
N TYR A 143 -8.99 -1.66 1.57
CA TYR A 143 -10.19 -1.82 2.36
C TYR A 143 -10.29 -3.23 2.95
N HIS A 144 -9.43 -3.53 3.92
CA HIS A 144 -9.59 -4.68 4.81
C HIS A 144 -9.92 -4.24 6.24
N ARG A 145 -10.54 -5.17 6.99
CA ARG A 145 -10.82 -4.95 8.41
C ARG A 145 -9.54 -5.18 9.22
N ASN A 146 -9.32 -4.33 10.21
CA ASN A 146 -8.20 -4.43 11.15
C ASN A 146 -6.81 -4.41 10.51
N GLU A 147 -6.68 -3.76 9.34
CA GLU A 147 -5.38 -3.54 8.71
C GLU A 147 -4.42 -2.80 9.64
N VAL A 148 -3.16 -3.23 9.65
CA VAL A 148 -2.08 -2.42 10.21
C VAL A 148 -1.98 -1.14 9.40
N LYS A 149 -2.06 -0.01 10.10
CA LYS A 149 -1.99 1.32 9.50
C LYS A 149 -1.34 2.30 10.45
N PHE A 150 -0.88 3.41 9.88
CA PHE A 150 -0.59 4.62 10.62
C PHE A 150 -1.23 5.80 9.90
N ALA A 151 -2.05 6.58 10.62
CA ALA A 151 -2.90 7.61 10.04
C ALA A 151 -3.82 7.03 8.94
N GLU A 152 -3.66 7.50 7.71
CA GLU A 152 -4.41 7.08 6.50
C GLU A 152 -3.61 6.10 5.61
N LEU A 153 -2.42 5.68 6.06
CA LEU A 153 -1.54 4.82 5.27
C LEU A 153 -1.59 3.39 5.82
N THR A 154 -2.14 2.46 5.05
CA THR A 154 -2.14 1.04 5.40
C THR A 154 -0.78 0.41 5.06
N LEU A 155 -0.44 -0.70 5.69
CA LEU A 155 0.82 -1.40 5.43
C LEU A 155 0.98 -1.77 3.94
N ASP A 156 -0.08 -2.29 3.32
CA ASP A 156 -0.05 -2.72 1.92
C ASP A 156 0.06 -1.54 0.96
N THR A 157 -0.66 -0.44 1.22
CA THR A 157 -0.52 0.79 0.43
C THR A 157 0.84 1.44 0.62
N TYR A 158 1.43 1.38 1.81
CA TYR A 158 2.80 1.81 2.06
C TYR A 158 3.81 0.98 1.27
N ARG A 159 3.71 -0.36 1.30
CA ARG A 159 4.60 -1.24 0.55
C ARG A 159 4.51 -0.98 -0.94
N MET A 160 3.30 -0.86 -1.49
CA MET A 160 3.11 -0.48 -2.90
C MET A 160 3.63 0.93 -3.19
N LEU A 161 3.41 1.89 -2.29
CA LEU A 161 3.91 3.27 -2.43
C LEU A 161 5.44 3.30 -2.53
N GLN A 162 6.13 2.60 -1.62
CA GLN A 162 7.60 2.49 -1.60
C GLN A 162 8.11 1.70 -2.80
N CYS A 163 7.45 0.60 -3.15
CA CYS A 163 7.79 -0.20 -4.33
C CYS A 163 7.86 0.70 -5.57
N LEU A 164 6.89 1.58 -5.77
CA LEU A 164 6.81 2.50 -6.91
C LEU A 164 7.63 3.80 -6.71
N GLU A 165 8.77 3.74 -6.01
CA GLU A 165 9.77 4.82 -5.93
C GLU A 165 11.14 4.35 -6.36
N TRP A 166 11.92 5.25 -6.94
CA TRP A 166 13.35 5.06 -7.10
C TRP A 166 14.07 5.17 -5.76
N GLU A 167 14.97 4.23 -5.50
CA GLU A 167 15.97 4.35 -4.44
C GLU A 167 17.05 5.34 -4.95
N PRO A 168 17.33 6.46 -4.25
CA PRO A 168 18.39 7.38 -4.64
C PRO A 168 19.74 6.65 -4.65
N THR A 169 20.44 6.64 -5.79
CA THR A 169 21.71 5.93 -5.96
C THR A 169 22.88 6.91 -5.97
N GLY A 170 23.73 6.83 -4.93
CA GLY A 170 24.99 7.55 -4.83
C GLY A 170 25.91 6.88 -3.81
N SER A 171 27.03 7.52 -3.43
CA SER A 171 27.96 7.06 -2.38
C SER A 171 27.33 6.76 -1.01
N PHE A 172 26.02 6.95 -0.86
CA PHE A 172 25.21 6.68 0.32
C PHE A 172 24.70 5.23 0.41
N TYR A 173 24.75 4.45 -0.68
CA TYR A 173 24.56 3.00 -0.63
C TYR A 173 25.89 2.27 -0.36
N GLN A 174 26.63 2.73 0.66
CA GLN A 174 27.64 1.86 1.24
C GLN A 174 26.84 0.77 1.97
N LYS A 175 26.93 -0.50 1.54
CA LYS A 175 26.65 -1.64 2.45
C LYS A 175 27.35 -1.25 3.75
N ARG A 176 26.59 -0.92 4.81
CA ARG A 176 27.16 -0.44 6.08
C ARG A 176 28.26 -1.44 6.44
N PRO A 177 29.55 -1.08 6.37
CA PRO A 177 30.59 -2.01 6.78
C PRO A 177 30.32 -2.23 8.26
N VAL A 178 30.16 -3.48 8.65
CA VAL A 178 30.27 -3.87 10.06
C VAL A 178 31.71 -3.55 10.43
N LEU A 179 31.96 -2.34 10.94
CA LEU A 179 33.24 -1.98 11.50
C LEU A 179 33.42 -2.80 12.78
N PRO A 180 34.50 -3.58 12.91
CA PRO A 180 34.88 -4.18 14.17
C PRO A 180 35.08 -3.07 15.19
N ASN A 181 34.55 -3.28 16.38
CA ASN A 181 34.66 -2.39 17.51
C ASN A 181 36.11 -2.35 18.00
N ASP A 182 36.92 -1.43 17.49
CA ASP A 182 38.25 -1.15 18.04
C ASP A 182 38.31 0.26 18.63
N HIS A 183 38.62 0.25 19.93
CA HIS A 183 38.79 1.40 20.80
C HIS A 183 39.90 2.34 20.31
N SER A 184 39.58 3.60 20.06
CA SER A 184 40.51 4.71 20.31
C SER A 184 39.77 6.05 20.36
N GLY A 185 39.95 6.77 21.46
CA GLY A 185 39.28 8.03 21.73
C GLY A 185 39.89 9.20 20.97
N ALA A 186 39.03 10.13 20.56
CA ALA A 186 39.39 11.53 20.31
C ALA A 186 38.17 12.42 20.58
N SER A 187 38.46 13.56 21.21
CA SER A 187 37.60 14.54 21.86
C SER A 187 36.43 15.10 21.04
N ILE A 188 35.27 15.21 21.69
CA ILE A 188 34.12 16.01 21.25
C ILE A 188 34.30 17.42 21.81
N ASP A 189 34.64 18.39 20.97
CA ASP A 189 34.53 19.81 21.31
C ASP A 189 33.19 20.37 20.81
N HIS A 190 32.38 20.82 21.77
CA HIS A 190 31.16 21.58 21.55
C HIS A 190 31.47 23.08 21.50
N SER A 191 31.50 23.70 20.32
CA SER A 191 31.36 25.16 20.21
C SER A 191 31.13 25.64 18.77
N GLY A 192 29.93 26.15 18.52
CA GLY A 192 29.69 27.34 17.72
C GLY A 192 29.82 27.25 16.19
N THR A 193 28.68 27.19 15.50
CA THR A 193 28.22 28.24 14.56
C THR A 193 26.88 27.87 13.94
N SER A 194 25.90 28.76 14.12
CA SER A 194 24.66 28.78 13.34
C SER A 194 24.99 29.11 11.88
N GLY A 195 24.62 28.24 10.93
CA GLY A 195 24.83 28.51 9.51
C GLY A 195 24.55 27.38 8.50
N VAL A 196 24.19 26.15 8.94
CA VAL A 196 24.11 25.00 8.04
C VAL A 196 22.71 24.36 8.10
N ILE A 197 21.74 24.96 7.42
CA ILE A 197 20.74 24.13 6.73
C ILE A 197 21.44 23.80 5.43
N ASP A 198 22.04 22.62 5.36
CA ASP A 198 22.90 22.23 4.26
C ASP A 198 22.11 22.30 2.95
N ILE A 199 22.49 23.21 2.05
CA ILE A 199 21.90 23.34 0.71
C ILE A 199 22.09 22.04 -0.08
N ASN A 200 23.02 21.18 0.35
CA ASN A 200 23.20 19.83 -0.16
C ASN A 200 22.19 18.80 0.32
N PHE A 201 21.39 19.04 1.38
CA PHE A 201 20.53 17.97 1.92
C PHE A 201 19.37 17.58 0.98
N VAL A 202 18.85 18.54 0.21
CA VAL A 202 17.85 18.27 -0.82
C VAL A 202 18.48 17.57 -2.02
N ALA A 203 19.72 17.94 -2.38
CA ALA A 203 20.49 17.32 -3.45
C ALA A 203 20.94 15.88 -3.09
N ASP A 204 21.23 15.61 -1.81
CA ASP A 204 21.58 14.28 -1.30
C ASP A 204 20.35 13.36 -1.22
N MET A 205 19.15 13.93 -1.03
CA MET A 205 17.88 13.18 -0.97
C MET A 205 17.27 12.92 -2.35
N THR A 206 17.74 13.59 -3.41
CA THR A 206 17.24 13.41 -4.78
C THR A 206 18.38 13.18 -5.75
N ASP A 207 18.48 11.97 -6.29
CA ASP A 207 19.43 11.67 -7.36
C ASP A 207 18.93 12.28 -8.69
N PRO A 208 19.62 13.30 -9.25
CA PRO A 208 19.20 13.96 -10.49
C PRO A 208 19.40 13.08 -11.73
N SER A 209 20.14 11.98 -11.62
CA SER A 209 20.32 11.01 -12.71
C SER A 209 19.11 10.09 -12.87
N LEU A 210 18.24 10.01 -11.87
CA LEU A 210 17.07 9.14 -11.90
C LEU A 210 15.88 9.79 -12.63
N PRO A 211 15.09 8.99 -13.37
CA PRO A 211 13.83 9.46 -13.92
C PRO A 211 12.86 9.97 -12.83
N PRO A 212 11.90 10.83 -13.18
CA PRO A 212 10.87 11.25 -12.22
C PRO A 212 10.04 10.06 -11.74
N ASN A 213 9.70 10.05 -10.46
CA ASN A 213 8.78 9.07 -9.88
C ASN A 213 7.36 9.22 -10.47
N PRO A 214 6.59 8.13 -10.55
CA PRO A 214 5.17 8.19 -10.91
C PRO A 214 4.37 8.93 -9.82
N ARG A 215 3.34 9.65 -10.24
CA ARG A 215 2.39 10.30 -9.34
C ARG A 215 1.53 9.24 -8.66
N LYS A 216 1.40 9.31 -7.34
CA LYS A 216 0.62 8.32 -6.58
C LYS A 216 -0.49 8.98 -5.80
N ALA A 217 -1.71 8.48 -5.98
CA ALA A 217 -2.89 8.86 -5.21
C ALA A 217 -3.24 7.71 -4.25
N VAL A 218 -2.95 7.91 -2.96
CA VAL A 218 -3.31 6.95 -1.91
C VAL A 218 -4.68 7.35 -1.35
N LEU A 219 -5.64 6.43 -1.47
CA LEU A 219 -7.01 6.59 -1.02
C LEU A 219 -7.30 5.63 0.14
N TYR A 220 -7.44 6.19 1.34
CA TYR A 220 -7.83 5.44 2.53
C TYR A 220 -9.34 5.29 2.60
N ARG A 221 -9.82 4.05 2.52
CA ARG A 221 -11.25 3.69 2.64
C ARG A 221 -12.20 4.59 1.82
N PRO A 222 -11.96 4.78 0.50
CA PRO A 222 -12.84 5.60 -0.33
C PRO A 222 -14.20 4.94 -0.52
N SER A 223 -15.26 5.72 -0.72
CA SER A 223 -16.49 5.18 -1.32
C SER A 223 -16.23 4.76 -2.77
N ALA A 224 -17.06 3.88 -3.32
CA ALA A 224 -16.95 3.47 -4.72
C ALA A 224 -17.03 4.68 -5.66
N THR A 225 -17.95 5.62 -5.39
CA THR A 225 -18.10 6.86 -6.15
C THR A 225 -16.86 7.77 -6.08
N HIS A 226 -16.26 7.90 -4.89
CA HIS A 226 -15.03 8.69 -4.72
C HIS A 226 -13.86 8.04 -5.48
N LEU A 227 -13.70 6.72 -5.39
CA LEU A 227 -12.68 6.00 -6.14
C LEU A 227 -12.87 6.19 -7.65
N LEU A 228 -14.08 5.97 -8.17
CA LEU A 228 -14.38 6.13 -9.60
C LEU A 228 -14.15 7.56 -10.08
N ALA A 229 -14.48 8.58 -9.27
CA ALA A 229 -14.19 9.97 -9.58
C ALA A 229 -12.68 10.23 -9.68
N VAL A 230 -11.88 9.71 -8.74
CA VAL A 230 -10.42 9.84 -8.80
C VAL A 230 -9.83 9.10 -10.00
N ILE A 231 -10.32 7.89 -10.31
CA ILE A 231 -9.92 7.14 -11.51
C ILE A 231 -10.24 7.96 -12.77
N ALA A 232 -11.44 8.52 -12.87
CA ALA A 232 -11.83 9.37 -13.99
C ALA A 232 -10.90 10.57 -14.15
N THR A 233 -10.63 11.30 -13.06
CA THR A 233 -9.72 12.46 -13.08
C THR A 233 -8.32 12.07 -13.55
N VAL A 234 -7.76 10.98 -13.04
CA VAL A 234 -6.42 10.52 -13.45
C VAL A 234 -6.42 10.04 -14.91
N CYS A 235 -7.45 9.32 -15.36
CA CYS A 235 -7.57 8.89 -16.76
C CYS A 235 -7.69 10.05 -17.75
N GLU A 236 -8.35 11.15 -17.36
CA GLU A 236 -8.45 12.38 -18.16
C GLU A 236 -7.12 13.13 -18.22
N GLU A 237 -6.40 13.22 -17.09
CA GLU A 237 -5.08 13.86 -17.00
C GLU A 237 -3.93 13.02 -17.57
N LEU A 238 -4.16 11.71 -17.81
CA LEU A 238 -3.13 10.77 -18.26
C LEU A 238 -2.62 11.17 -19.66
N PRO A 239 -1.31 11.46 -19.82
CA PRO A 239 -0.76 11.84 -21.12
C PRO A 239 -0.88 10.71 -22.16
N PRO A 240 -0.79 11.04 -23.47
CA PRO A 240 -0.62 10.03 -24.51
C PRO A 240 0.57 9.11 -24.20
N GLU A 241 0.48 7.84 -24.63
CA GLU A 241 1.54 6.84 -24.42
C GLU A 241 1.94 6.63 -22.95
N SER A 242 1.02 6.91 -22.02
CA SER A 242 1.21 6.64 -20.60
C SER A 242 0.26 5.56 -20.11
N ILE A 243 0.69 4.85 -19.08
CA ILE A 243 -0.11 3.81 -18.41
C ILE A 243 -0.35 4.22 -16.95
N MET A 244 -1.57 3.95 -16.49
CA MET A 244 -1.94 4.09 -15.09
C MET A 244 -1.99 2.72 -14.41
N LEU A 245 -1.47 2.64 -13.18
CA LEU A 245 -1.63 1.48 -12.31
C LEU A 245 -2.79 1.70 -11.33
N LEU A 246 -3.72 0.76 -11.27
CA LEU A 246 -4.80 0.74 -10.29
C LEU A 246 -4.60 -0.47 -9.37
N TYR A 247 -4.26 -0.21 -8.11
CA TYR A 247 -4.13 -1.23 -7.08
C TYR A 247 -5.34 -1.19 -6.15
N LEU A 248 -6.11 -2.28 -6.15
CA LEU A 248 -7.32 -2.47 -5.37
C LEU A 248 -7.11 -3.61 -4.39
N SER A 249 -7.02 -3.31 -3.10
CA SER A 249 -6.96 -4.31 -2.04
C SER A 249 -8.22 -4.25 -1.21
N SER A 250 -9.07 -5.28 -1.27
CA SER A 250 -10.35 -5.28 -0.56
C SER A 250 -10.95 -6.67 -0.44
N SER A 251 -11.68 -6.92 0.64
CA SER A 251 -12.52 -8.12 0.73
C SER A 251 -13.68 -8.07 -0.25
N GLY A 252 -13.87 -9.15 -0.99
CA GLY A 252 -15.05 -9.37 -1.81
C GLY A 252 -16.26 -9.84 -1.03
N LYS A 253 -17.40 -9.79 -1.71
CA LYS A 253 -18.53 -10.67 -1.38
C LYS A 253 -19.06 -11.30 -2.67
N ALA A 254 -19.24 -12.60 -2.62
CA ALA A 254 -20.05 -13.31 -3.61
C ALA A 254 -21.52 -13.18 -3.21
N GLY A 255 -22.41 -12.97 -4.19
CA GLY A 255 -23.84 -12.75 -4.01
C GLY A 255 -24.66 -13.94 -3.48
N HIS A 256 -24.04 -14.97 -2.90
CA HIS A 256 -24.79 -16.09 -2.32
C HIS A 256 -25.24 -15.80 -0.88
N SER A 257 -26.52 -15.48 -0.75
CA SER A 257 -27.29 -15.67 0.47
C SER A 257 -27.47 -17.17 0.77
N ASN A 258 -26.40 -17.85 1.18
CA ASN A 258 -26.53 -19.10 1.90
C ASN A 258 -26.38 -18.77 3.38
N VAL A 259 -27.49 -18.38 4.00
CA VAL A 259 -27.67 -18.65 5.42
C VAL A 259 -27.46 -20.16 5.56
N PRO A 260 -26.51 -20.65 6.36
CA PRO A 260 -26.61 -22.01 6.84
C PRO A 260 -27.86 -21.99 7.72
N GLN A 261 -28.98 -22.46 7.17
CA GLN A 261 -30.11 -22.83 7.98
C GLN A 261 -29.58 -23.94 8.88
N GLY A 262 -29.21 -23.58 10.11
CA GLY A 262 -29.04 -24.54 11.17
C GLY A 262 -30.36 -25.29 11.26
N GLU A 263 -30.37 -26.54 10.82
CA GLU A 263 -31.42 -27.50 11.12
C GLU A 263 -31.41 -27.75 12.62
N HIS A 264 -32.07 -26.85 13.34
CA HIS A 264 -32.52 -27.09 14.70
C HIS A 264 -34.02 -26.80 14.73
N SER A 265 -34.82 -27.86 14.55
CA SER A 265 -35.92 -28.09 15.49
C SER A 265 -36.47 -29.51 15.39
N GLY A 266 -36.60 -30.13 16.56
CA GLY A 266 -37.34 -31.38 16.77
C GLY A 266 -37.45 -31.65 18.27
N GLY A 267 -38.13 -30.77 19.02
CA GLY A 267 -38.19 -30.91 20.49
C GLY A 267 -39.06 -29.89 21.23
N SER A 268 -40.33 -29.79 20.84
CA SER A 268 -41.52 -29.33 21.59
C SER A 268 -41.32 -28.71 22.99
N ARG A 269 -41.72 -27.44 23.16
CA ARG A 269 -42.25 -26.93 24.44
C ARG A 269 -43.53 -26.10 24.23
N LYS A 270 -44.62 -26.74 24.65
CA LYS A 270 -45.94 -26.27 25.12
C LYS A 270 -46.26 -24.76 25.03
N SER A 271 -47.32 -24.50 24.26
CA SER A 271 -48.38 -23.48 24.37
C SER A 271 -48.27 -22.37 25.42
N SER A 272 -48.49 -21.13 25.01
CA SER A 272 -49.67 -20.36 25.43
C SER A 272 -49.81 -19.06 24.62
N SER A 273 -51.07 -18.71 24.40
CA SER A 273 -51.63 -17.64 23.56
C SER A 273 -51.41 -16.22 24.11
N SER A 274 -51.39 -15.20 23.23
CA SER A 274 -52.49 -14.21 23.12
C SER A 274 -52.14 -12.97 22.25
N LYS A 275 -53.00 -12.70 21.25
CA LYS A 275 -53.64 -11.42 20.81
C LYS A 275 -52.79 -10.13 20.68
N ILE A 276 -52.60 -9.59 19.47
CA ILE A 276 -53.39 -8.56 18.71
C ILE A 276 -53.15 -7.09 19.15
N VAL A 277 -53.05 -6.21 18.13
CA VAL A 277 -53.17 -4.71 18.02
C VAL A 277 -51.84 -4.09 17.55
N SER A 278 -51.58 -3.84 16.25
CA SER A 278 -52.15 -2.90 15.25
C SER A 278 -51.91 -1.40 15.50
N ARG A 279 -51.09 -0.75 14.63
CA ARG A 279 -51.32 0.51 13.86
C ARG A 279 -49.99 1.03 13.24
N ILE A 280 -49.81 0.99 11.90
CA ILE A 280 -50.11 2.05 10.87
C ILE A 280 -49.11 3.22 10.99
N SER A 281 -48.39 3.75 9.99
CA SER A 281 -48.27 3.70 8.50
C SER A 281 -47.01 4.53 8.14
N GLN A 282 -46.31 4.38 7.00
CA GLN A 282 -46.64 5.06 5.74
C GLN A 282 -45.68 4.61 4.62
N LYS A 283 -46.27 4.20 3.49
CA LYS A 283 -45.64 4.01 2.18
C LYS A 283 -45.22 5.37 1.60
N GLN A 284 -44.04 5.44 0.98
CA GLN A 284 -43.85 6.15 -0.28
C GLN A 284 -42.92 5.35 -1.20
N ASN A 285 -43.34 5.29 -2.47
CA ASN A 285 -42.79 4.50 -3.55
C ASN A 285 -41.61 5.24 -4.21
N SER A 286 -40.58 4.51 -4.65
CA SER A 286 -39.75 4.92 -5.78
C SER A 286 -39.63 3.75 -6.76
N SER A 287 -40.20 3.98 -7.94
CA SER A 287 -40.34 3.10 -9.10
C SER A 287 -39.00 2.61 -9.66
N ILE A 288 -38.88 1.30 -9.82
CA ILE A 288 -37.90 0.62 -10.67
C ILE A 288 -38.38 0.77 -12.13
N PRO A 289 -37.52 1.10 -13.12
CA PRO A 289 -37.89 0.93 -14.51
C PRO A 289 -37.69 -0.54 -14.91
N GLU A 290 -38.80 -1.24 -15.16
CA GLU A 290 -38.82 -2.56 -15.80
C GLU A 290 -38.37 -2.42 -17.26
N TYR A 291 -37.19 -2.95 -17.59
CA TYR A 291 -36.86 -3.31 -18.97
C TYR A 291 -37.22 -4.77 -19.19
N HIS A 292 -38.33 -5.02 -19.87
CA HIS A 292 -38.62 -6.32 -20.46
C HIS A 292 -37.65 -6.58 -21.62
N VAL A 293 -36.77 -7.58 -21.47
CA VAL A 293 -36.09 -8.21 -22.60
C VAL A 293 -36.36 -9.71 -22.58
N ASN A 294 -36.91 -10.14 -23.71
CA ASN A 294 -37.38 -11.47 -24.03
C ASN A 294 -36.20 -12.42 -24.31
N GLY A 295 -36.23 -13.61 -23.71
CA GLY A 295 -35.63 -14.85 -24.24
C GLY A 295 -34.14 -14.90 -24.63
N LYS A 296 -33.27 -15.23 -23.67
CA LYS A 296 -32.32 -16.37 -23.71
C LYS A 296 -31.54 -16.41 -22.40
N LYS A 297 -31.64 -17.54 -21.71
CA LYS A 297 -30.98 -17.81 -20.43
C LYS A 297 -29.51 -18.14 -20.70
N GLU A 298 -28.68 -17.12 -20.88
CA GLU A 298 -27.24 -17.23 -20.74
C GLU A 298 -26.87 -16.74 -19.33
N SER A 299 -26.04 -17.51 -18.64
CA SER A 299 -25.67 -17.45 -17.23
C SER A 299 -25.54 -16.02 -16.66
N SER A 300 -26.44 -15.64 -15.75
CA SER A 300 -26.46 -14.34 -15.05
C SER A 300 -25.51 -14.24 -13.86
N ASP A 301 -24.55 -15.16 -13.72
CA ASP A 301 -23.64 -15.23 -12.56
C ASP A 301 -22.56 -14.10 -12.57
N CYS A 302 -22.50 -13.30 -13.64
CA CYS A 302 -21.44 -12.32 -13.84
C CYS A 302 -21.60 -11.00 -13.07
N TYR A 303 -22.79 -10.72 -12.51
CA TYR A 303 -23.10 -9.46 -11.83
C TYR A 303 -23.21 -9.57 -10.30
N GLU A 304 -22.90 -10.73 -9.73
CA GLU A 304 -23.05 -10.96 -8.28
C GLU A 304 -21.78 -10.65 -7.47
N ASN A 305 -20.62 -10.61 -8.12
CA ASN A 305 -19.32 -10.46 -7.44
C ASN A 305 -18.83 -9.00 -7.49
N TYR A 306 -18.50 -8.45 -6.32
CA TYR A 306 -18.06 -7.06 -6.17
C TYR A 306 -17.08 -6.87 -5.00
N LEU A 307 -16.16 -5.92 -5.14
CA LEU A 307 -15.31 -5.48 -4.04
C LEU A 307 -16.10 -4.58 -3.10
N TRP A 308 -15.86 -4.72 -1.81
CA TRP A 308 -16.61 -3.98 -0.80
C TRP A 308 -15.78 -2.84 -0.21
N LEU A 309 -16.23 -1.61 -0.46
CA LEU A 309 -15.52 -0.37 -0.10
C LEU A 309 -16.24 0.45 0.98
N GLY A 310 -17.22 -0.12 1.69
CA GLY A 310 -18.05 0.58 2.67
C GLY A 310 -17.83 0.14 4.12
N PRO A 311 -18.21 0.92 5.14
CA PRO A 311 -18.25 0.45 6.52
C PRO A 311 -19.41 -0.53 6.75
N ARG A 312 -19.24 -1.48 7.67
CA ARG A 312 -20.27 -2.52 7.96
C ARG A 312 -21.43 -1.87 8.72
N GLY A 313 -22.57 -1.64 8.08
CA GLY A 313 -23.83 -1.34 8.79
C GLY A 313 -24.78 -0.31 8.21
N ASN A 314 -24.45 0.38 7.11
CA ASN A 314 -25.41 1.30 6.47
C ASN A 314 -25.82 0.81 5.09
N GLY A 315 -27.08 1.04 4.72
CA GLY A 315 -27.72 0.57 3.49
C GLY A 315 -27.15 1.13 2.18
N ASP A 316 -26.10 1.95 2.24
CA ASP A 316 -25.38 2.44 1.06
C ASP A 316 -24.48 1.33 0.50
N ARG A 317 -24.85 0.84 -0.68
CA ARG A 317 -24.11 -0.16 -1.45
C ARG A 317 -22.81 0.46 -2.00
N ASN A 318 -21.80 0.60 -1.15
CA ASN A 318 -20.43 0.95 -1.56
C ASN A 318 -19.71 -0.28 -2.14
N ASN A 319 -20.22 -0.74 -3.28
CA ASN A 319 -19.72 -1.91 -4.00
C ASN A 319 -19.02 -1.43 -5.28
N LEU A 320 -17.88 -2.02 -5.61
CA LEU A 320 -17.20 -1.82 -6.88
C LEU A 320 -17.28 -3.10 -7.70
N TYR A 321 -17.99 -3.05 -8.82
CA TYR A 321 -18.15 -4.18 -9.74
C TYR A 321 -17.05 -4.13 -10.81
N PRO A 322 -16.65 -5.28 -11.39
CA PRO A 322 -15.72 -5.31 -12.51
C PRO A 322 -16.17 -4.41 -13.69
N GLY A 323 -17.49 -4.35 -13.93
CA GLY A 323 -18.08 -3.51 -14.97
C GLY A 323 -17.84 -2.00 -14.78
N ASP A 324 -17.66 -1.55 -13.54
CA ASP A 324 -17.41 -0.13 -13.23
C ASP A 324 -16.03 0.32 -13.72
N ILE A 325 -15.09 -0.62 -13.95
CA ILE A 325 -13.74 -0.34 -14.43
C ILE A 325 -13.69 -0.24 -15.96
N LEU A 326 -14.63 -0.87 -16.68
CA LEU A 326 -14.63 -0.92 -18.15
C LEU A 326 -14.52 0.46 -18.83
N PRO A 327 -15.20 1.53 -18.38
CA PRO A 327 -15.05 2.85 -19.00
C PRO A 327 -13.61 3.39 -19.02
N PHE A 328 -12.78 2.97 -18.06
CA PHE A 328 -11.40 3.44 -17.90
C PHE A 328 -10.40 2.64 -18.74
N THR A 329 -10.81 1.49 -19.30
CA THR A 329 -10.03 0.72 -20.30
C THR A 329 -9.95 1.39 -21.68
N ARG A 330 -10.47 2.62 -21.81
CA ARG A 330 -10.20 3.51 -22.96
C ARG A 330 -8.77 4.05 -22.97
N ARG A 331 -8.06 3.91 -21.85
CA ARG A 331 -6.66 4.26 -21.66
C ARG A 331 -5.88 3.01 -21.24
N PRO A 332 -4.56 2.93 -21.49
CA PRO A 332 -3.75 1.82 -21.01
C PRO A 332 -3.83 1.72 -19.47
N LEU A 333 -4.20 0.54 -18.99
CA LEU A 333 -4.48 0.27 -17.58
C LEU A 333 -3.73 -0.99 -17.12
N PHE A 334 -2.99 -0.86 -16.03
CA PHE A 334 -2.43 -1.97 -15.28
C PHE A 334 -3.22 -2.16 -13.98
N LEU A 335 -4.01 -3.22 -13.89
CA LEU A 335 -4.92 -3.47 -12.78
C LEU A 335 -4.36 -4.58 -11.87
N ILE A 336 -4.18 -4.26 -10.59
CA ILE A 336 -3.85 -5.24 -9.55
C ILE A 336 -5.05 -5.35 -8.62
N VAL A 337 -5.64 -6.55 -8.52
CA VAL A 337 -6.74 -6.83 -7.60
C VAL A 337 -6.30 -7.85 -6.56
N ASP A 338 -6.17 -7.38 -5.33
CA ASP A 338 -5.89 -8.17 -4.15
C ASP A 338 -7.19 -8.43 -3.38
N SER A 339 -7.80 -9.58 -3.63
CA SER A 339 -9.10 -9.96 -3.10
C SER A 339 -9.35 -11.46 -3.19
N ASP A 340 -10.16 -12.00 -2.29
CA ASP A 340 -10.70 -13.36 -2.36
C ASP A 340 -11.60 -13.58 -3.60
N ILE A 341 -12.15 -12.50 -4.17
CA ILE A 341 -12.94 -12.55 -5.41
C ILE A 341 -12.22 -11.97 -6.64
N SER A 342 -10.89 -11.80 -6.58
CA SER A 342 -10.10 -11.18 -7.67
C SER A 342 -10.41 -11.79 -9.04
N HIS A 343 -10.68 -13.11 -9.09
CA HIS A 343 -11.06 -13.85 -10.30
C HIS A 343 -12.29 -13.30 -11.03
N ALA A 344 -13.21 -12.62 -10.33
CA ALA A 344 -14.38 -12.00 -10.95
C ALA A 344 -13.99 -10.88 -11.93
N PHE A 345 -12.83 -10.25 -11.73
CA PHE A 345 -12.32 -9.20 -12.62
C PHE A 345 -11.78 -9.73 -13.94
N LYS A 346 -11.66 -11.06 -14.12
CA LYS A 346 -11.30 -11.66 -15.42
C LYS A 346 -12.28 -11.31 -16.53
N VAL A 347 -13.53 -10.99 -16.20
CA VAL A 347 -14.56 -10.54 -17.17
C VAL A 347 -14.16 -9.27 -17.92
N ILE A 348 -13.23 -8.48 -17.38
CA ILE A 348 -12.70 -7.30 -18.07
C ILE A 348 -11.97 -7.70 -19.35
N HIS A 349 -11.30 -8.85 -19.36
CA HIS A 349 -10.59 -9.35 -20.53
C HIS A 349 -11.57 -9.73 -21.65
N GLY A 350 -11.45 -9.07 -22.79
CA GLY A 350 -12.34 -9.17 -23.94
C GLY A 350 -13.54 -8.23 -23.91
N ALA A 351 -13.76 -7.50 -22.80
CA ALA A 351 -14.85 -6.54 -22.64
C ALA A 351 -14.37 -5.07 -22.66
N GLU A 352 -13.06 -4.85 -22.84
CA GLU A 352 -12.44 -3.54 -22.81
C GLU A 352 -13.01 -2.58 -23.87
N LYS A 353 -12.92 -1.28 -23.59
CA LYS A 353 -13.51 -0.20 -24.39
C LYS A 353 -12.47 0.64 -25.14
N GLY A 354 -11.30 0.06 -25.43
CA GLY A 354 -10.30 0.71 -26.28
C GLY A 354 -8.94 0.02 -26.26
N GLU A 355 -8.30 -0.02 -25.09
CA GLU A 355 -6.97 -0.62 -24.89
C GLU A 355 -7.12 -1.88 -24.03
N THR A 356 -6.37 -2.93 -24.36
CA THR A 356 -6.31 -4.15 -23.54
C THR A 356 -5.73 -3.81 -22.17
N ALA A 357 -6.38 -4.26 -21.09
CA ALA A 357 -5.87 -4.06 -19.75
C ALA A 357 -4.89 -5.19 -19.36
N ALA A 358 -3.83 -4.87 -18.63
CA ALA A 358 -2.99 -5.87 -17.97
C ALA A 358 -3.56 -6.14 -16.58
N LEU A 359 -3.82 -7.40 -16.23
CA LEU A 359 -4.44 -7.78 -14.95
C LEU A 359 -3.54 -8.71 -14.14
N LEU A 360 -3.24 -8.32 -12.90
CA LEU A 360 -2.69 -9.21 -11.87
C LEU A 360 -3.75 -9.42 -10.79
N LEU A 361 -4.17 -10.67 -10.62
CA LEU A 361 -5.25 -11.06 -9.71
C LEU A 361 -4.67 -11.97 -8.63
N SER A 362 -4.93 -11.66 -7.36
CA SER A 362 -4.46 -12.46 -6.23
C SER A 362 -4.94 -13.91 -6.30
N PRO A 363 -4.17 -14.87 -5.75
CA PRO A 363 -4.58 -16.27 -5.70
C PRO A 363 -5.82 -16.49 -4.82
N LEU A 364 -6.66 -17.46 -5.19
CA LEU A 364 -7.91 -17.79 -4.48
C LEU A 364 -7.69 -18.38 -3.08
N ARG A 365 -6.50 -18.93 -2.80
CA ARG A 365 -6.14 -19.50 -1.51
C ARG A 365 -4.80 -18.94 -1.04
N PRO A 366 -4.75 -18.26 0.12
CA PRO A 366 -3.49 -17.88 0.73
C PRO A 366 -2.65 -19.12 1.08
N ALA A 367 -1.33 -19.05 0.86
CA ALA A 367 -0.41 -20.19 1.01
C ALA A 367 0.08 -20.42 2.45
N PHE A 368 -0.13 -19.44 3.34
CA PHE A 368 0.32 -19.53 4.74
C PHE A 368 -0.50 -20.59 5.48
N LYS A 369 0.20 -21.52 6.12
CA LYS A 369 -0.38 -22.73 6.71
C LYS A 369 -1.01 -22.55 8.11
N ASP A 370 -1.07 -21.34 8.68
CA ASP A 370 -1.64 -21.15 10.02
C ASP A 370 -2.98 -20.39 10.05
N PRO A 371 -4.06 -21.01 10.56
CA PRO A 371 -5.37 -20.42 10.71
C PRO A 371 -5.56 -19.72 12.07
N SER A 372 -4.50 -19.32 12.78
CA SER A 372 -4.64 -18.36 13.88
C SER A 372 -5.00 -17.00 13.26
N SER A 373 -6.30 -16.75 13.15
CA SER A 373 -6.96 -15.54 12.60
C SER A 373 -6.47 -14.17 13.14
N ALA A 374 -5.44 -14.14 13.98
CA ALA A 374 -4.76 -12.95 14.47
C ALA A 374 -3.48 -12.60 13.66
N ASP A 375 -2.71 -13.58 13.17
CA ASP A 375 -1.36 -13.31 12.64
C ASP A 375 -1.35 -12.88 11.17
N THR A 376 -2.33 -13.33 10.37
CA THR A 376 -2.48 -12.87 8.98
C THR A 376 -2.80 -11.38 8.91
N THR A 377 -3.45 -10.81 9.94
CA THR A 377 -3.72 -9.37 10.02
C THR A 377 -2.49 -8.55 10.39
N GLN A 378 -1.44 -9.18 10.91
CA GLN A 378 -0.26 -8.47 11.39
C GLN A 378 0.67 -8.07 10.25
N TYR A 379 0.77 -8.85 9.17
CA TYR A 379 1.76 -8.65 8.12
C TYR A 379 1.20 -8.16 6.78
N GLY A 380 -0.09 -7.78 6.73
CA GLY A 380 -0.75 -7.32 5.51
C GLY A 380 -1.07 -8.47 4.53
N SER A 381 -1.47 -8.12 3.30
CA SER A 381 -1.78 -9.12 2.29
C SER A 381 -0.53 -9.83 1.79
N GLN A 382 -0.64 -11.15 1.65
CA GLN A 382 0.42 -12.03 1.15
C GLN A 382 0.76 -11.71 -0.29
N PHE A 383 -0.26 -11.50 -1.13
CA PHE A 383 -0.07 -11.19 -2.55
C PHE A 383 0.71 -9.88 -2.69
N THR A 384 0.26 -8.84 -2.00
CA THR A 384 0.98 -7.56 -1.96
C THR A 384 2.39 -7.70 -1.38
N PHE A 385 2.58 -8.55 -0.37
CA PHE A 385 3.92 -8.76 0.19
C PHE A 385 4.87 -9.41 -0.82
N PHE A 386 4.43 -10.41 -1.59
CA PHE A 386 5.24 -11.00 -2.67
C PHE A 386 5.57 -9.99 -3.77
N LEU A 387 4.61 -9.17 -4.19
CA LEU A 387 4.83 -8.12 -5.21
C LEU A 387 5.87 -7.07 -4.77
N THR A 388 6.02 -6.85 -3.46
CA THR A 388 6.83 -5.74 -2.93
C THR A 388 8.15 -6.20 -2.31
N ALA A 389 8.19 -7.38 -1.72
CA ALA A 389 9.37 -7.99 -1.09
C ALA A 389 9.31 -9.53 -1.13
N PRO A 390 9.57 -10.16 -2.29
CA PRO A 390 9.35 -11.60 -2.52
C PRO A 390 10.12 -12.52 -1.58
N LEU A 391 11.40 -12.24 -1.31
CA LEU A 391 12.20 -13.07 -0.39
C LEU A 391 11.69 -12.98 1.06
N GLN A 392 11.30 -11.78 1.50
CA GLN A 392 10.76 -11.57 2.84
C GLN A 392 9.39 -12.26 3.00
N ALA A 393 8.54 -12.15 1.97
CA ALA A 393 7.27 -12.85 1.92
C ALA A 393 7.47 -14.38 1.96
N PHE A 394 8.48 -14.89 1.25
CA PHE A 394 8.84 -16.31 1.31
C PHE A 394 9.34 -16.74 2.69
N CYS A 395 10.25 -16.00 3.31
CA CYS A 395 10.72 -16.27 4.68
C CYS A 395 9.54 -16.32 5.66
N GLN A 396 8.63 -15.34 5.59
CA GLN A 396 7.45 -15.31 6.44
C GLN A 396 6.52 -16.51 6.18
N MET A 397 6.33 -16.89 4.91
CA MET A 397 5.50 -18.03 4.52
C MET A 397 6.03 -19.36 5.07
N VAL A 398 7.36 -19.51 5.15
CA VAL A 398 8.02 -20.71 5.69
C VAL A 398 8.20 -20.65 7.22
N GLY A 399 7.82 -19.55 7.87
CA GLY A 399 7.94 -19.37 9.32
C GLY A 399 9.35 -18.99 9.80
N ILE A 400 10.22 -18.53 8.89
CA ILE A 400 11.56 -18.07 9.23
C ILE A 400 11.45 -16.64 9.77
N SER A 401 11.77 -16.47 11.05
CA SER A 401 11.84 -15.16 11.68
C SER A 401 13.18 -14.49 11.39
N SER A 402 13.17 -13.17 11.22
CA SER A 402 14.37 -12.41 10.90
C SER A 402 15.42 -12.33 12.01
N SER A 403 15.05 -12.66 13.25
CA SER A 403 15.99 -12.80 14.37
C SER A 403 16.95 -13.98 14.19
N ASP A 404 16.57 -14.97 13.37
CA ASP A 404 17.27 -16.25 13.27
C ASP A 404 18.03 -16.40 11.93
N ALA A 405 17.84 -15.45 11.01
CA ALA A 405 18.41 -15.50 9.68
C ALA A 405 19.86 -15.00 9.67
N ASN A 406 20.81 -15.90 9.44
CA ASN A 406 22.19 -15.53 9.13
C ASN A 406 22.21 -14.65 7.87
N VAL A 407 22.85 -13.48 7.98
CA VAL A 407 22.99 -12.49 6.90
C VAL A 407 23.56 -13.12 5.63
N ASP A 408 24.48 -14.07 5.76
CA ASP A 408 25.11 -14.76 4.62
C ASP A 408 24.09 -15.64 3.88
N ILE A 409 23.29 -16.43 4.62
CA ILE A 409 22.23 -17.28 4.05
C ILE A 409 21.18 -16.42 3.32
N TYR A 410 20.83 -15.27 3.90
CA TYR A 410 19.89 -14.35 3.25
C TYR A 410 20.48 -13.80 1.95
N ASN A 411 21.75 -13.38 1.95
CA ASN A 411 22.42 -12.88 0.75
C ASN A 411 22.51 -13.95 -0.35
N ASP A 412 22.75 -15.21 0.03
CA ASP A 412 22.76 -16.34 -0.90
C ASP A 412 21.37 -16.57 -1.51
N ALA A 413 20.32 -16.57 -0.68
CA ALA A 413 18.94 -16.69 -1.16
C ALA A 413 18.53 -15.53 -2.09
N GLU A 414 18.97 -14.32 -1.76
CA GLU A 414 18.78 -13.12 -2.58
C GLU A 414 19.49 -13.23 -3.93
N SER A 415 20.70 -13.79 -3.96
CA SER A 415 21.45 -14.06 -5.19
C SER A 415 20.74 -15.09 -6.09
N ILE A 416 20.22 -16.17 -5.50
CA ILE A 416 19.42 -17.18 -6.21
C ILE A 416 18.16 -16.54 -6.83
N LEU A 417 17.46 -15.71 -6.06
CA LEU A 417 16.25 -15.05 -6.52
C LEU A 417 16.55 -14.05 -7.64
N SER A 418 17.62 -13.25 -7.51
CA SER A 418 18.07 -12.30 -8.53
C SER A 418 18.46 -12.99 -9.84
N THR A 419 19.15 -14.14 -9.74
CA THR A 419 19.50 -14.96 -10.91
C THR A 419 18.24 -15.49 -11.60
N SER A 420 17.28 -16.00 -10.82
CA SER A 420 16.00 -16.50 -11.33
C SER A 420 15.21 -15.39 -12.05
N PHE A 421 15.13 -14.19 -11.46
CA PHE A 421 14.47 -13.04 -12.10
C PHE A 421 15.16 -12.61 -13.39
N SER A 422 16.50 -12.61 -13.42
CA SER A 422 17.24 -12.30 -14.65
C SER A 422 16.92 -13.29 -15.78
N GLU A 423 16.85 -14.59 -15.46
CA GLU A 423 16.51 -15.62 -16.45
C GLU A 423 15.07 -15.49 -16.93
N TRP A 424 14.12 -15.31 -16.01
CA TRP A 424 12.70 -15.14 -16.34
C TRP A 424 12.45 -13.89 -17.17
N GLU A 425 13.13 -12.79 -16.86
CA GLU A 425 13.03 -11.56 -17.63
C GLU A 425 13.53 -11.75 -19.06
N VAL A 426 14.65 -12.45 -19.26
CA VAL A 426 15.14 -12.79 -20.61
C VAL A 426 14.14 -13.69 -21.34
N LEU A 427 13.55 -14.69 -20.68
CA LEU A 427 12.54 -15.56 -21.28
C LEU A 427 11.29 -14.78 -21.71
N LEU A 428 10.77 -13.91 -20.84
CA LEU A 428 9.64 -13.03 -21.16
C LEU A 428 9.99 -12.06 -22.30
N CYS A 429 11.18 -11.47 -22.24
CA CYS A 429 11.67 -10.53 -23.24
C CYS A 429 12.16 -11.19 -24.53
N THR A 430 12.18 -12.51 -24.66
CA THR A 430 12.53 -13.20 -25.92
C THR A 430 11.34 -13.92 -26.52
N SER A 431 10.31 -14.24 -25.72
CA SER A 431 9.08 -14.90 -26.16
C SER A 431 8.45 -14.23 -27.39
N THR A 432 8.07 -15.05 -28.38
CA THR A 432 7.40 -14.62 -29.62
C THR A 432 5.87 -14.67 -29.50
N SER A 433 5.34 -15.31 -28.46
CA SER A 433 3.90 -15.50 -28.23
C SER A 433 3.34 -14.61 -27.13
N LEU A 434 4.11 -13.59 -26.69
CA LEU A 434 3.68 -12.67 -25.65
C LEU A 434 2.58 -11.75 -26.19
N ASP A 435 1.46 -11.65 -25.46
CA ASP A 435 0.39 -10.71 -25.81
C ASP A 435 0.94 -9.26 -25.85
N LEU A 436 0.38 -8.46 -26.75
CA LEU A 436 0.80 -7.09 -26.98
C LEU A 436 0.75 -6.23 -25.70
N VAL A 437 -0.24 -6.46 -24.82
CA VAL A 437 -0.36 -5.68 -23.59
C VAL A 437 0.84 -5.90 -22.67
N TRP A 438 1.30 -7.14 -22.52
CA TRP A 438 2.46 -7.46 -21.69
C TRP A 438 3.75 -6.95 -22.32
N ALA A 439 3.88 -7.04 -23.64
CA ALA A 439 5.02 -6.46 -24.37
C ALA A 439 5.14 -4.94 -24.15
N GLN A 440 4.02 -4.21 -24.11
CA GLN A 440 3.99 -2.77 -23.86
C GLN A 440 4.32 -2.40 -22.41
N VAL A 441 3.95 -3.25 -21.46
CA VAL A 441 4.18 -3.00 -20.04
C VAL A 441 5.62 -3.30 -19.62
N LEU A 442 6.22 -4.36 -20.20
CA LEU A 442 7.60 -4.76 -19.88
C LEU A 442 8.66 -3.70 -20.21
N SER A 443 8.35 -2.69 -21.03
CA SER A 443 9.31 -1.59 -21.25
C SER A 443 9.54 -0.74 -20.01
N ASP A 444 8.55 -0.65 -19.10
CA ASP A 444 8.66 0.15 -17.89
C ASP A 444 9.33 -0.64 -16.75
N PRO A 445 10.37 -0.09 -16.08
CA PRO A 445 11.12 -0.81 -15.05
C PRO A 445 10.27 -1.15 -13.82
N PHE A 446 9.37 -0.27 -13.38
CA PHE A 446 8.56 -0.53 -12.19
C PHE A 446 7.56 -1.65 -12.44
N LEU A 447 6.86 -1.59 -13.58
CA LEU A 447 5.85 -2.58 -13.93
C LEU A 447 6.50 -3.93 -14.27
N ARG A 448 7.63 -3.93 -14.98
CA ARG A 448 8.41 -5.14 -15.25
C ARG A 448 8.84 -5.84 -13.96
N ARG A 449 9.35 -5.09 -12.98
CA ARG A 449 9.70 -5.65 -11.68
C ARG A 449 8.49 -6.23 -10.94
N VAL A 450 7.31 -5.61 -11.04
CA VAL A 450 6.06 -6.15 -10.46
C VAL A 450 5.61 -7.44 -11.18
N ILE A 451 5.87 -7.58 -12.48
CA ILE A 451 5.54 -8.79 -13.26
C ILE A 451 6.46 -9.97 -12.92
N LEU A 452 7.75 -9.69 -12.66
CA LEU A 452 8.74 -10.74 -12.34
C LEU A 452 8.56 -11.35 -10.94
N ARG A 453 8.04 -10.55 -10.02
CA ARG A 453 7.77 -10.92 -8.63
C ARG A 453 6.41 -11.60 -8.51
#